data_AF-A0A7U9N404-F1
#
_entry.id   AF-A0A7U9N404-F1
#
_cell.length_a   1.000
_cell.length_b   1.000
_cell.length_c   1.000
_cell.angle_alpha   90.00
_cell.angle_beta   90.00
_cell.angle_gamma   90.00
#
_symmetry.space_group_name_H-M   'P 1'
#
loop_
_entity.id
_entity.type
_entity.pdbx_description
1 polymer ?
#
loop_
_entity_poly.entity_id
_entity_poly.type
_entity_poly.pdbx_seq_one_letter_code
_entity_poly.pdbx_strand_id
1 'polypeptide(L)' 'MKNTVRVECPECGYIMPFWYTDQAECKGVMLRCKGRNCHAVFELKIEKGKQIK' A
#
# COMPACT_ATOMS: atom_id res chain seq x y z
N MET A 1 6.97 19.94 5.27
CA MET A 1 5.92 18.94 5.62
C MET A 1 6.07 17.79 4.63
N LYS A 2 6.34 16.55 5.08
CA LYS A 2 6.53 15.42 4.16
C LYS A 2 5.17 15.00 3.60
N ASN A 3 5.04 14.95 2.27
CA ASN A 3 3.83 14.47 1.62
C ASN A 3 3.74 12.95 1.84
N THR A 4 2.73 12.49 2.58
CA THR A 4 2.48 11.06 2.82
C THR A 4 1.18 10.64 2.16
N VAL A 5 1.20 9.47 1.53
CA VAL A 5 0.05 8.85 0.88
C VAL A 5 -0.25 7.54 1.59
N ARG A 6 -1.52 7.13 1.62
CA ARG A 6 -1.93 5.85 2.20
C ARG A 6 -1.89 4.73 1.18
N VAL A 7 -1.52 3.53 1.64
CA VAL A 7 -1.54 2.33 0.81
C VAL A 7 -2.98 1.94 0.50
N GLU A 8 -3.27 1.62 -0.75
CA GLU A 8 -4.54 1.11 -1.23
C GLU A 8 -4.48 -0.40 -1.41
N CYS A 9 -5.54 -1.14 -1.10
CA CYS A 9 -5.60 -2.55 -1.44
C CYS A 9 -5.86 -2.72 -2.95
N PRO A 10 -4.99 -3.42 -3.71
CA PRO A 10 -5.15 -3.59 -5.15
C PRO A 10 -6.38 -4.45 -5.53
N GLU A 11 -6.93 -5.20 -4.58
CA GLU A 11 -8.07 -6.11 -4.79
C GLU A 11 -9.42 -5.46 -4.50
N CYS A 12 -9.52 -4.59 -3.48
CA CYS A 12 -10.80 -4.03 -3.05
C CYS A 12 -10.83 -2.49 -2.97
N GLY A 13 -9.73 -1.81 -3.27
CA GLY A 13 -9.62 -0.34 -3.19
C GLY A 13 -9.64 0.22 -1.76
N TYR A 14 -9.65 -0.64 -0.73
CA TYR A 14 -9.65 -0.17 0.65
C TYR A 14 -8.36 0.57 0.98
N ILE A 15 -8.49 1.81 1.45
CA ILE A 15 -7.37 2.63 1.90
C ILE A 15 -6.93 2.16 3.30
N MET A 16 -5.78 1.50 3.34
CA MET A 16 -5.24 0.87 4.54
C MET A 16 -4.53 1.87 5.46
N PRO A 17 -4.37 1.56 6.77
CA PRO A 17 -3.66 2.39 7.73
C PRO A 17 -2.13 2.22 7.61
N PHE A 18 -1.60 2.32 6.40
CA PHE A 18 -0.16 2.34 6.12
C PHE A 18 0.13 3.59 5.30
N TRP A 19 1.22 4.29 5.61
CA TRP A 19 1.62 5.51 4.92
C TRP A 19 3.00 5.33 4.30
N TYR A 20 3.20 5.94 3.14
CA TYR A 20 4.50 6.03 2.50
C TYR A 20 4.71 7.44 1.95
N THR A 21 5.97 7.82 1.77
CA THR A 21 6.37 9.13 1.24
C THR A 21 6.63 9.06 -0.25
N ASP A 22 6.72 10.23 -0.89
CA ASP A 22 7.15 10.41 -2.28
C ASP A 22 8.58 9.90 -2.60
N GLN A 23 9.39 9.63 -1.57
CA GLN A 23 10.72 9.03 -1.70
C GLN A 23 10.77 7.52 -1.39
N ALA A 24 9.63 6.90 -1.05
CA ALA A 24 9.63 5.51 -0.65
C ALA A 24 9.85 4.55 -1.84
N GLU A 25 10.61 3.48 -1.58
CA GLU A 25 10.72 2.30 -2.43
C GLU A 25 10.50 1.05 -1.57
N CYS A 26 9.73 0.08 -2.07
CA CYS A 26 9.36 -1.12 -1.31
C CYS A 26 9.12 -2.30 -2.26
N LYS A 27 9.77 -3.43 -1.98
CA LYS A 27 9.63 -4.71 -2.70
C LYS A 27 9.79 -5.87 -1.71
N GLY A 28 9.11 -7.00 -1.95
CA GLY A 28 9.17 -8.19 -1.11
C GLY A 28 8.39 -8.09 0.21
N VAL A 29 7.60 -7.03 0.44
CA VAL A 29 6.77 -6.87 1.63
C VAL A 29 5.37 -7.38 1.34
N MET A 30 4.92 -8.39 2.08
CA MET A 30 3.57 -8.95 1.94
C MET A 30 2.63 -8.35 2.99
N LEU A 31 1.48 -7.86 2.55
CA LEU A 31 0.43 -7.31 3.41
C LEU A 31 -0.87 -8.10 3.25
N ARG A 32 -1.55 -8.32 4.38
CA ARG A 32 -2.96 -8.75 4.38
C ARG A 32 -3.86 -7.52 4.44
N CYS A 33 -4.84 -7.45 3.57
CA CYS A 33 -5.83 -6.38 3.57
C CYS A 33 -6.54 -6.27 4.93
N LYS A 34 -6.77 -5.04 5.38
CA LYS A 34 -7.47 -4.70 6.64
C LYS A 34 -8.94 -4.31 6.44
N GLY A 35 -9.44 -4.36 5.21
CA GLY A 35 -10.86 -4.17 4.91
C GLY A 35 -11.69 -5.31 5.51
N ARG A 36 -12.85 -5.01 6.08
CA ARG A 36 -13.67 -5.99 6.82
C ARG A 36 -14.02 -7.25 6.00
N ASN A 37 -14.29 -7.07 4.71
CA ASN A 37 -14.73 -8.14 3.80
C ASN A 37 -13.62 -8.58 2.82
N CYS A 38 -12.40 -8.06 2.96
CA CYS A 38 -11.29 -8.40 2.09
C CYS A 38 -10.20 -9.13 2.88
N HIS A 39 -9.88 -10.35 2.47
CA HIS A 39 -8.84 -11.17 3.09
C HIS A 39 -7.63 -11.38 2.19
N ALA A 40 -7.54 -10.63 1.09
CA ALA A 40 -6.45 -10.71 0.14
C ALA A 40 -5.09 -10.48 0.83
N VAL A 41 -4.10 -11.25 0.39
CA VAL A 41 -2.70 -11.07 0.73
C VAL A 41 -1.98 -10.71 -0.55
N PHE A 42 -1.24 -9.60 -0.56
CA PHE A 42 -0.58 -9.08 -1.74
C PHE A 42 0.76 -8.46 -1.38
N GLU A 43 1.64 -8.32 -2.38
CA GLU A 43 2.91 -7.62 -2.23
C GLU A 43 2.67 -6.11 -2.30
N LEU A 44 3.12 -5.36 -1.29
CA LEU A 44 3.21 -3.91 -1.37
C LEU A 44 4.42 -3.54 -2.21
N LYS A 45 4.16 -3.07 -3.42
CA LYS A 45 5.18 -2.52 -4.31
C LYS A 45 5.08 -1.01 -4.34
N ILE A 46 6.17 -0.34 -4.00
CA ILE A 46 6.30 1.11 -4.11
C ILE A 46 7.53 1.41 -4.96
N GLU A 47 7.34 2.19 -6.03
CA GLU A 47 8.41 2.66 -6.90
C GLU A 47 8.26 4.16 -7.14
N LYS A 48 9.38 4.90 -6.99
CA LYS A 48 9.41 6.36 -7.18
C LYS A 48 8.31 7.09 -6.38
N GLY A 49 8.06 6.64 -5.15
CA GLY A 49 7.03 7.23 -4.29
C GLY A 49 5.59 6.98 -4.72
N LYS A 50 5.33 5.98 -5.56
CA LYS A 50 3.99 5.58 -5.99
C LYS A 50 3.78 4.10 -5.71
N GLN A 51 2.61 3.77 -5.18
CA GLN A 51 2.18 2.40 -5.11
C GLN A 51 1.86 1.89 -6.52
N ILE A 52 2.37 0.72 -6.86
CA ILE A 52 2.06 -0.01 -8.10
C ILE A 52 1.31 -1.30 -7.74
N LYS A 53 0.42 -1.74 -8.64
CA LYS A 53 -0.39 -2.96 -8.49
C LYS A 53 0.41 -4.21 -8.84
#